data_AF-A0A0S8B1R5-F1
#
_entry.id   AF-A0A0S8B1R5-F1
#
_cell.length_a   1.000
_cell.length_b   1.000
_cell.length_c   1.000
_cell.angle_alpha   90.00
_cell.angle_beta   90.00
_cell.angle_gamma   90.00
#
_symmetry.space_group_name_H-M   'P 1'
#
loop_
_entity.id
_entity.type
_entity.pdbx_description
1 polymer ?
#
loop_
_entity_poly.entity_id
_entity_poly.type
_entity_poly.pdbx_seq_one_letter_code
_entity_poly.pdbx_strand_id
1 'polypeptide(L)'
;MLEALARGEFDDLPGAGRRLALDDDALVPEDLRLAYRILKNAGFVPPEVEARREIAELERLLYDGASLDEAARARAAKKLALLRTRVEPRYAERVLGRLAR
;
A
#
# COMPACT_ATOMS: atom_id res chain seq x y z
N MET A 1 13.38 15.06 -23.25
CA MET A 1 14.36 14.04 -22.80
C MET A 1 15.79 14.38 -23.21
N LEU A 2 16.10 14.59 -24.50
CA LEU A 2 17.47 14.89 -24.95
C LEU A 2 18.07 16.18 -24.35
N GLU A 3 17.25 17.22 -24.17
CA GLU A 3 17.71 18.48 -23.56
C GLU A 3 18.08 18.36 -22.07
N ALA A 4 17.43 17.46 -21.31
CA ALA A 4 17.72 17.26 -19.89
C ALA A 4 19.05 16.49 -19.69
N LEU A 5 19.32 15.53 -20.60
CA LEU A 5 20.61 14.83 -20.67
C LEU A 5 21.76 15.79 -21.00
N ALA A 6 21.57 16.70 -21.96
CA ALA A 6 22.59 17.66 -22.35
C ALA A 6 22.92 18.70 -21.25
N ARG A 7 21.97 18.96 -20.34
CA ARG A 7 22.13 19.89 -19.21
C ARG A 7 22.75 19.25 -17.96
N GLY A 8 23.02 17.93 -17.99
CA GLY A 8 23.54 17.21 -16.84
C GLY A 8 22.52 17.12 -15.69
N GLU A 9 21.22 17.25 -15.95
CA GLU A 9 20.18 17.21 -14.89
C GLU A 9 20.08 15.84 -14.19
N PHE A 10 20.73 14.81 -14.75
CA PHE A 10 20.85 13.48 -14.17
C PHE A 10 22.21 13.23 -13.50
N ASP A 11 23.15 14.18 -13.62
CA ASP A 11 24.43 14.12 -12.95
C ASP A 11 24.21 14.50 -11.48
N ASP A 12 24.72 13.65 -10.56
CA ASP A 12 24.66 13.86 -9.10
C ASP A 12 23.28 13.66 -8.44
N LEU A 13 22.43 12.79 -9.02
CA LEU A 13 21.21 12.35 -8.35
C LEU A 13 21.51 11.67 -6.99
N PRO A 14 20.67 11.85 -5.96
CA PRO A 14 20.82 11.17 -4.69
C PRO A 14 20.89 9.64 -4.88
N GLY A 15 22.04 9.05 -4.53
CA GLY A 15 22.28 7.61 -4.70
C GLY A 15 22.89 7.19 -6.04
N ALA A 16 23.24 8.13 -6.92
CA ALA A 16 23.95 7.84 -8.17
C ALA A 16 25.24 7.06 -7.91
N GLY A 17 25.44 5.96 -8.65
CA GLY A 17 26.60 5.07 -8.51
C GLY A 17 26.62 4.21 -7.24
N ARG A 18 25.65 4.35 -6.33
CA ARG A 18 25.55 3.55 -5.10
C ARG A 18 24.64 2.35 -5.31
N ARG A 19 24.88 1.25 -4.60
CA ARG A 19 23.95 0.10 -4.61
C ARG A 19 22.58 0.56 -4.10
N LEU A 20 21.53 0.21 -4.84
CA LEU A 20 20.16 0.42 -4.41
C LEU A 20 19.91 -0.29 -3.08
N ALA A 21 19.43 0.44 -2.08
CA ALA A 21 18.91 -0.14 -0.86
C ALA A 21 17.56 -0.79 -1.18
N LEU A 22 17.53 -2.11 -1.24
CA LEU A 22 16.30 -2.86 -1.48
C LEU A 22 15.65 -3.10 -0.12
N ASP A 23 14.41 -2.64 0.06
CA ASP A 23 13.62 -3.00 1.24
C ASP A 23 13.41 -4.53 1.29
N ASP A 24 13.33 -5.07 2.51
CA ASP A 24 13.00 -6.48 2.75
C ASP A 24 11.53 -6.75 2.42
N ASP A 25 11.25 -6.92 1.13
CA ASP A 25 9.93 -7.33 0.61
C ASP A 25 9.72 -8.85 0.79
N ALA A 26 10.11 -9.41 1.94
CA ALA A 26 10.15 -10.86 2.21
C ALA A 26 8.76 -11.53 2.04
N LEU A 27 7.69 -10.79 2.29
CA LEU A 27 6.30 -11.22 2.13
C LEU A 27 5.76 -11.09 0.70
N VAL A 28 6.57 -10.57 -0.23
CA VAL A 28 6.22 -10.40 -1.64
C VAL A 28 6.97 -11.45 -2.48
N PRO A 29 6.28 -12.21 -3.34
CA PRO A 29 6.91 -13.10 -4.32
C PRO A 29 7.96 -12.35 -5.17
N GLU A 30 9.09 -12.99 -5.44
CA GLU A 30 10.27 -12.38 -6.08
C GLU A 30 9.95 -11.66 -7.40
N ASP A 31 9.14 -12.29 -8.23
CA ASP A 31 8.66 -11.80 -9.52
C ASP A 31 7.85 -10.50 -9.42
N LEU A 32 7.21 -10.25 -8.27
CA LEU A 32 6.37 -9.09 -8.04
C LEU A 32 7.09 -7.94 -7.32
N ARG A 33 8.23 -8.20 -6.66
CA ARG A 33 8.94 -7.20 -5.84
C ARG A 33 9.29 -5.95 -6.62
N LEU A 34 9.79 -6.10 -7.85
CA LEU A 34 10.17 -4.96 -8.70
C LEU A 34 8.97 -4.07 -9.01
N ALA A 35 7.85 -4.66 -9.43
CA ALA A 35 6.64 -3.93 -9.76
C ALA A 35 6.08 -3.19 -8.53
N TYR A 36 6.01 -3.86 -7.37
CA TYR A 36 5.55 -3.22 -6.13
C TYR A 36 6.48 -2.11 -5.67
N ARG A 37 7.80 -2.25 -5.84
CA ARG A 37 8.77 -1.21 -5.49
C ARG A 37 8.66 0.01 -6.38
N ILE A 38 8.46 -0.17 -7.69
CA ILE A 38 8.20 0.94 -8.61
C ILE A 38 6.93 1.68 -8.19
N LEU A 39 5.85 0.96 -7.89
CA LEU A 39 4.60 1.54 -7.43
C LEU A 39 4.76 2.29 -6.10
N LYS A 40 5.42 1.68 -5.10
CA LYS A 40 5.72 2.30 -3.80
C LYS A 40 6.54 3.58 -3.97
N ASN A 41 7.58 3.55 -4.79
CA ASN A 41 8.44 4.70 -5.08
C ASN A 41 7.70 5.81 -5.83
N ALA A 42 6.72 5.47 -6.65
CA ALA A 42 5.83 6.41 -7.33
C ALA A 42 4.69 6.94 -6.44
N GLY A 43 4.62 6.53 -5.18
CA GLY A 43 3.54 6.88 -4.26
C GLY A 43 2.22 6.13 -4.50
N PHE A 44 2.23 5.11 -5.36
CA PHE A 44 1.05 4.31 -5.70
C PHE A 44 0.84 3.21 -4.64
N VAL A 45 -0.22 3.34 -3.85
CA VAL A 45 -0.59 2.37 -2.81
C VAL A 45 -1.62 1.40 -3.42
N PRO A 46 -1.39 0.07 -3.38
CA PRO A 46 -2.38 -0.90 -3.84
C PRO A 46 -3.72 -0.72 -3.11
N PRO A 47 -4.87 -0.91 -3.78
CA PRO A 47 -6.18 -0.70 -3.18
C PRO A 47 -6.43 -1.58 -1.94
N GLU A 48 -5.78 -2.75 -1.85
CA GLU A 48 -5.81 -3.60 -0.66
C GLU A 48 -5.11 -2.96 0.55
N VAL A 49 -4.00 -2.25 0.31
CA VAL A 49 -3.25 -1.56 1.36
C VAL A 49 -4.01 -0.32 1.82
N GLU A 50 -4.64 0.41 0.91
CA GLU A 50 -5.53 1.53 1.24
C GLU A 50 -6.71 1.06 2.11
N ALA A 51 -7.39 -0.01 1.71
CA ALA A 51 -8.50 -0.56 2.48
C ALA A 51 -8.05 -1.04 3.89
N ARG A 52 -6.84 -1.59 4.03
CA ARG A 52 -6.27 -1.93 5.35
C ARG A 52 -5.97 -0.71 6.20
N ARG A 53 -5.46 0.38 5.61
CA ARG A 53 -5.25 1.65 6.32
C ARG A 53 -6.58 2.22 6.82
N GLU A 54 -7.60 2.20 5.98
CA GLU A 54 -8.95 2.67 6.33
C GLU A 54 -9.58 1.82 7.45
N ILE A 55 -9.40 0.50 7.43
CA ILE A 55 -9.79 -0.39 8.53
C ILE A 55 -9.13 0.05 9.85
N ALA A 56 -7.81 0.25 9.84
CA ALA A 56 -7.07 0.67 11.04
C ALA A 56 -7.48 2.05 11.56
N GLU A 57 -7.87 2.98 10.67
CA GLU A 57 -8.45 4.28 11.05
C GLU A 57 -9.81 4.14 11.71
N LEU A 58 -10.72 3.35 11.11
CA LEU A 58 -12.05 3.12 11.68
C LEU A 58 -11.97 2.42 13.03
N GLU A 59 -11.03 1.49 13.21
CA GLU A 59 -10.78 0.85 14.50
C GLU A 59 -10.31 1.84 15.55
N ARG A 60 -9.32 2.69 15.24
CA ARG A 60 -8.90 3.76 16.15
C ARG A 60 -10.05 4.69 16.52
N LEU A 61 -10.85 5.12 15.55
CA LEU A 61 -12.02 5.97 15.80
C LEU A 61 -13.04 5.31 16.74
N LEU A 62 -13.21 3.99 16.66
CA LEU A 62 -14.17 3.25 17.50
C LEU A 62 -13.60 2.89 18.89
N TYR A 63 -12.30 2.62 18.98
CA TYR A 63 -11.66 2.05 20.18
C TYR A 63 -10.86 3.07 21.01
N ASP A 64 -10.30 4.12 20.42
CA ASP A 64 -9.46 5.12 21.13
C ASP A 64 -10.30 6.16 21.91
N GLY A 65 -11.56 5.85 22.23
CA GLY A 65 -12.40 6.70 23.07
C GLY A 65 -12.82 8.02 22.44
N ALA A 66 -12.74 8.16 21.11
CA ALA A 66 -13.25 9.34 20.43
C ALA A 66 -14.74 9.54 20.76
N SER A 67 -15.10 10.76 21.18
CA SER A 67 -16.48 11.13 21.45
C SER A 67 -17.24 11.26 20.13
N LEU A 68 -17.68 10.13 19.59
CA LEU A 68 -18.57 10.03 18.46
C LEU A 68 -20.02 10.04 18.93
N ASP A 69 -20.89 10.73 18.21
CA ASP A 69 -22.33 10.50 18.36
C ASP A 69 -22.69 9.06 17.95
N GLU A 70 -23.83 8.57 18.45
CA GLU A 70 -24.28 7.19 18.22
C GLU A 70 -24.44 6.87 16.73
N ALA A 71 -24.90 7.84 15.92
CA ALA A 71 -25.10 7.66 14.49
C ALA A 71 -23.77 7.57 13.72
N ALA A 72 -22.75 8.32 14.12
CA ALA A 72 -21.39 8.27 13.59
C ALA A 72 -20.73 6.95 13.96
N ARG A 73 -20.89 6.49 15.20
CA ARG A 73 -20.38 5.20 15.67
C ARG A 73 -20.99 4.03 14.89
N ALA A 74 -22.32 4.02 14.71
CA ALA A 74 -23.02 3.00 13.93
C ALA A 74 -22.58 2.97 12.45
N ARG A 75 -22.38 4.15 11.84
CA ARG A 75 -21.88 4.26 10.45
C ARG A 75 -20.45 3.73 10.32
N ALA A 76 -19.56 4.11 11.23
CA ALA A 76 -18.17 3.63 11.24
C ALA A 76 -18.11 2.11 11.42
N ALA A 77 -18.88 1.54 12.35
CA ALA A 77 -18.96 0.09 12.57
C ALA A 77 -19.47 -0.67 11.34
N LYS A 78 -20.54 -0.16 10.68
CA LYS A 78 -21.07 -0.75 9.44
C LYS A 78 -20.05 -0.70 8.30
N LYS A 79 -19.33 0.41 8.17
CA LYS A 79 -18.27 0.57 7.15
C LYS A 79 -17.11 -0.39 7.41
N LEU A 80 -16.67 -0.51 8.67
CA LEU A 80 -15.62 -1.44 9.09
C LEU A 80 -15.99 -2.89 8.74
N ALA A 81 -17.23 -3.30 9.05
CA ALA A 81 -17.72 -4.64 8.72
C ALA A 81 -17.69 -4.92 7.20
N LEU A 82 -18.14 -3.96 6.38
CA LEU A 82 -18.10 -4.09 4.92
C LEU A 82 -16.68 -4.15 4.36
N LEU A 83 -15.75 -3.35 4.89
CA LEU A 83 -14.37 -3.34 4.41
C LEU A 83 -13.67 -4.66 4.78
N ARG A 84 -13.86 -5.17 5.99
CA ARG A 84 -13.30 -6.46 6.41
C ARG A 84 -13.75 -7.61 5.50
N THR A 85 -15.04 -7.66 5.12
CA THR A 85 -15.53 -8.72 4.21
C THR A 85 -15.03 -8.59 2.77
N ARG A 86 -14.71 -7.38 2.30
CA ARG A 86 -14.19 -7.16 0.94
C ARG A 86 -12.69 -7.40 0.80
N VAL A 87 -11.91 -7.16 1.86
CA VAL A 87 -10.44 -7.22 1.82
C VAL A 87 -9.92 -8.66 1.97
N GLU A 88 -10.55 -9.51 2.78
CA GLU A 88 -10.07 -10.88 3.01
C GLU A 88 -10.07 -11.79 1.76
N PRO A 89 -11.15 -11.91 0.99
CA PRO A 89 -11.19 -12.86 -0.13
C PRO A 89 -10.32 -12.41 -1.31
N ARG A 90 -10.23 -11.09 -1.58
CA ARG A 90 -9.49 -10.56 -2.74
C ARG A 90 -7.97 -10.68 -2.61
N TYR A 91 -7.43 -10.60 -1.39
CA TYR A 91 -5.99 -10.78 -1.17
C TYR A 91 -5.61 -12.26 -1.19
N ALA A 92 -6.39 -13.11 -0.53
CA ALA A 92 -6.15 -14.56 -0.49
C ALA A 92 -6.25 -15.18 -1.89
N GLU A 93 -7.29 -14.89 -2.67
CA GLU A 93 -7.45 -15.46 -4.03
C GLU A 93 -6.37 -14.99 -5.01
N ARG A 94 -5.96 -13.71 -4.96
CA ARG A 94 -4.93 -13.17 -5.87
C ARG A 94 -3.52 -13.63 -5.54
N VAL A 95 -3.23 -13.94 -4.27
CA VAL A 95 -1.93 -14.43 -3.83
C VAL A 95 -1.88 -15.96 -3.99
N LEU A 96 -2.90 -16.69 -3.52
CA LEU A 96 -2.98 -18.14 -3.65
C LEU A 96 -3.14 -18.61 -5.10
N GLY A 97 -3.92 -17.91 -5.93
CA GLY A 97 -4.04 -18.21 -7.36
C GLY A 97 -2.78 -17.95 -8.20
N ARG A 98 -1.76 -17.29 -7.62
CA ARG A 98 -0.44 -17.10 -8.23
C ARG A 98 0.62 -18.04 -7.65
N LEU A 99 0.47 -18.49 -6.40
CA LEU A 99 1.33 -19.53 -5.79
C LEU A 99 0.96 -20.96 -6.23
N ALA A 100 -0.26 -21.17 -6.74
CA ALA A 100 -0.72 -22.46 -7.25
C ALA A 100 -0.35 -22.73 -8.73
N ARG A 101 0.58 -21.97 -9.30
CA ARG A 101 1.11 -22.17 -10.66
C ARG A 101 2.61 -22.39 -10.65
#